data_AF-A0A2H3DBR4-F1
#
_entry.id   AF-A0A2H3DBR4-F1
#
_cell.length_a   1.000
_cell.length_b   1.000
_cell.length_c   1.000
_cell.angle_alpha   90.00
_cell.angle_beta   90.00
_cell.angle_gamma   90.00
#
_symmetry.space_group_name_H-M   'P 1'
#
loop_
_entity.id
_entity.type
_entity.pdbx_description
1 polymer ?
#
loop_
_entity_poly.entity_id
_entity_poly.type
_entity_poly.pdbx_seq_one_letter_code
_entity_poly.pdbx_strand_id
1 'polypeptide(L)'
;MPKDDNFPITILWREYELGSRGEEEEEEDSHSVLMREQFYALNFLLEAQDVADNRFDHDPSAKQRRFQLKKGLYEKIETLINEFQGYLQKASTLVPGWQRCYQINPRNMLMSLLKGSRDIPTLNANWKALQEKMTRGHKFMVKYTSEYQADTPVPLLPVSIALGLH
;
A
#
# COMPACT_ATOMS: atom_id res chain seq x y z
N MET A 1 7.73 14.35 26.72
CA MET A 1 8.98 13.89 26.09
C MET A 1 8.81 14.04 24.59
N PRO A 2 9.73 14.68 23.86
CA PRO A 2 9.73 14.58 22.41
C PRO A 2 10.23 13.17 22.06
N LYS A 3 9.44 12.41 21.31
CA LYS A 3 9.94 11.20 20.65
C LYS A 3 10.94 11.69 19.61
N ASP A 4 12.12 11.10 19.54
CA ASP A 4 13.06 11.38 18.45
C ASP A 4 12.39 10.98 17.13
N ASP A 5 11.81 11.96 16.45
CA ASP A 5 11.10 11.83 15.17
C ASP A 5 12.05 11.55 14.00
N ASN A 6 13.35 11.36 14.25
CA ASN A 6 14.41 11.31 13.25
C ASN A 6 14.86 9.90 12.86
N PHE A 7 14.20 8.84 13.33
CA PHE A 7 14.52 7.49 12.86
C PHE A 7 13.99 7.27 11.44
N PRO A 8 14.77 6.63 10.53
CA PRO A 8 14.37 6.40 9.15
C PRO A 8 12.99 5.73 9.00
N ILE A 9 12.69 4.74 9.86
CA ILE A 9 11.39 4.05 9.81
C ILE A 9 10.23 4.94 10.27
N THR A 10 10.49 5.86 11.21
CA THR A 10 9.48 6.80 11.73
C THR A 10 9.15 7.87 10.69
N ILE A 11 10.16 8.35 9.96
CA ILE A 11 9.98 9.27 8.83
C ILE A 11 9.17 8.57 7.73
N LEU A 12 9.57 7.35 7.35
CA LEU A 12 8.87 6.58 6.32
C LEU A 12 7.41 6.28 6.69
N TRP A 13 7.16 5.94 7.95
CA TRP A 13 5.80 5.74 8.47
C TRP A 13 4.98 7.03 8.37
N ARG A 14 5.56 8.17 8.74
CA ARG A 14 4.90 9.47 8.63
C ARG A 14 4.56 9.83 7.19
N GLU A 15 5.45 9.59 6.24
CA GLU A 15 5.19 9.80 4.81
C GLU A 15 4.06 8.90 4.31
N TYR A 16 4.05 7.63 4.73
CA TYR A 16 2.97 6.69 4.41
C TYR A 16 1.62 7.14 4.97
N GLU A 17 1.60 7.67 6.19
CA GLU A 17 0.39 8.09 6.92
C GLU A 17 -0.14 9.47 6.52
N LEU A 18 0.73 10.44 6.29
CA LEU A 18 0.37 11.85 6.04
C LEU A 18 0.53 12.26 4.57
N GLY A 19 1.15 11.44 3.74
CA GLY A 19 1.51 11.79 2.37
C GLY A 19 2.80 12.61 2.30
N SER A 20 3.41 12.64 1.12
CA SER A 20 4.53 13.54 0.85
C SER A 20 3.98 14.95 0.68
N ARG A 21 4.48 15.91 1.47
CA ARG A 21 4.06 17.31 1.45
C ARG A 21 4.62 18.00 0.19
N GLY A 22 4.10 17.66 -0.97
CA GLY A 22 4.30 18.39 -2.23
C GLY A 22 3.22 19.45 -2.35
N GLU A 23 3.63 20.71 -2.44
CA GLU A 23 2.74 21.79 -2.86
C GLU A 23 2.33 21.52 -4.32
N GLU A 24 1.04 21.71 -4.62
CA GLU A 24 0.40 21.56 -5.94
C GLU A 24 -0.01 20.12 -6.34
N GLU A 25 -1.21 19.68 -5.97
CA GLU A 25 -2.05 18.80 -6.79
C GLU A 25 -3.51 18.79 -6.27
N GLU A 26 -4.47 18.75 -7.21
CA GLU A 26 -5.91 18.97 -7.01
C GLU A 26 -6.57 17.97 -6.03
N GLU A 27 -7.65 18.42 -5.38
CA GLU A 27 -8.24 17.95 -4.11
C GLU A 27 -8.53 16.44 -3.92
N GLU A 28 -8.49 15.58 -4.96
CA GLU A 28 -8.84 14.15 -4.84
C GLU A 28 -7.63 13.20 -4.69
N ASP A 29 -6.44 13.57 -5.20
CA ASP A 29 -5.20 12.78 -5.09
C ASP A 29 -4.31 13.19 -3.90
N SER A 30 -4.76 14.18 -3.12
CA SER A 30 -4.08 14.72 -1.94
C SER A 30 -4.05 13.78 -0.72
N HIS A 31 -4.73 12.63 -0.80
CA HIS A 31 -4.81 11.67 0.29
C HIS A 31 -3.55 10.80 0.39
N SER A 32 -3.10 10.57 1.63
CA SER A 32 -1.96 9.70 1.91
C SER A 32 -2.20 8.28 1.38
N VAL A 33 -1.10 7.56 1.13
CA VAL A 33 -1.17 6.16 0.68
C VAL A 33 -1.95 5.31 1.68
N LEU A 34 -1.79 5.56 2.99
CA LEU A 34 -2.58 4.88 4.03
C LEU A 34 -4.08 5.12 3.86
N MET A 35 -4.53 6.37 3.69
CA MET A 35 -5.96 6.67 3.55
C MET A 35 -6.56 6.05 2.28
N ARG A 36 -5.86 6.18 1.14
CA ARG A 36 -6.29 5.59 -0.13
C ARG A 36 -6.32 4.06 -0.05
N GLU A 37 -5.31 3.46 0.56
CA GLU A 37 -5.26 2.01 0.80
C GLU A 37 -6.43 1.53 1.65
N GLN A 38 -6.68 2.16 2.79
CA GLN A 38 -7.79 1.78 3.66
C GLN A 38 -9.14 1.92 2.96
N PHE A 39 -9.33 2.99 2.21
CA PHE A 39 -10.55 3.19 1.42
C PHE A 39 -10.76 2.04 0.44
N TYR A 40 -9.79 1.76 -0.44
CA TYR A 40 -9.95 0.72 -1.45
C TYR A 40 -9.91 -0.71 -0.91
N ALA A 41 -9.11 -0.97 0.12
CA ALA A 41 -8.96 -2.31 0.68
C ALA A 41 -10.15 -2.73 1.56
N LEU A 42 -10.80 -1.79 2.25
CA LEU A 42 -11.80 -2.10 3.27
C LEU A 42 -13.20 -1.58 2.96
N ASN A 43 -13.31 -0.43 2.28
CA ASN A 43 -14.58 0.30 2.15
C ASN A 43 -15.13 0.31 0.72
N PHE A 44 -14.27 0.16 -0.28
CA PHE A 44 -14.68 0.25 -1.69
C PHE A 44 -15.29 -1.07 -2.18
N LEU A 45 -16.57 -1.03 -2.51
CA LEU A 45 -17.27 -2.12 -3.17
C LEU A 45 -17.40 -1.80 -4.66
N LEU A 46 -17.00 -2.74 -5.52
CA LEU A 46 -17.17 -2.56 -6.97
C LEU A 46 -18.65 -2.57 -7.33
N GLU A 47 -19.10 -1.49 -7.95
CA GLU A 47 -20.46 -1.35 -8.47
C GLU A 47 -20.47 -1.35 -10.00
N ALA A 48 -21.66 -1.44 -10.59
CA ALA A 48 -21.82 -1.44 -12.05
C ALA A 48 -21.20 -0.19 -12.71
N GLN A 49 -21.20 0.94 -12.01
CA GLN A 49 -20.61 2.19 -12.51
C GLN A 49 -19.08 2.16 -12.56
N ASP A 50 -18.41 1.20 -11.92
CA ASP A 50 -16.96 1.08 -11.88
C ASP A 50 -16.42 0.12 -12.94
N VAL A 51 -17.33 -0.60 -13.62
CA VAL A 51 -17.01 -1.65 -14.57
C VAL A 51 -17.33 -1.19 -15.98
N ALA A 52 -16.42 -1.46 -16.92
CA ALA A 52 -16.66 -1.34 -18.35
C ALA A 52 -17.09 -2.70 -18.92
N ASP A 53 -18.12 -2.71 -19.77
CA ASP A 53 -18.56 -3.88 -20.55
C ASP A 53 -18.19 -3.66 -22.04
N ASN A 54 -17.19 -4.41 -22.50
CA ASN A 54 -16.67 -4.38 -23.87
C ASN A 54 -17.49 -5.26 -24.84
N ARG A 55 -18.75 -5.59 -24.53
CA ARG A 55 -19.64 -6.43 -25.34
C ARG A 55 -19.69 -6.06 -26.83
N PHE A 56 -19.59 -4.78 -27.14
CA PHE A 56 -19.72 -4.25 -28.51
C PHE A 56 -18.37 -3.96 -29.16
N ASP A 57 -17.27 -4.30 -28.49
CA ASP A 57 -15.95 -4.17 -29.06
C ASP A 57 -15.76 -5.18 -30.21
N HIS A 58 -15.19 -4.69 -31.31
CA HIS A 58 -14.94 -5.48 -32.51
C HIS A 58 -13.68 -6.35 -32.39
N ASP A 59 -12.87 -6.16 -31.35
CA ASP A 59 -11.73 -7.04 -31.05
C ASP A 59 -12.21 -8.47 -30.67
N PRO A 60 -11.80 -9.52 -31.41
CA PRO A 60 -12.08 -10.91 -31.04
C PRO A 60 -11.64 -11.28 -29.62
N SER A 61 -10.61 -10.62 -29.09
CA SER A 61 -10.10 -10.81 -27.73
C SER A 61 -11.04 -10.23 -26.67
N ALA A 62 -11.86 -9.24 -27.01
CA ALA A 62 -12.83 -8.62 -26.10
C ALA A 62 -13.92 -9.59 -25.66
N LYS A 63 -14.23 -10.63 -26.45
CA LYS A 63 -15.13 -11.72 -26.02
C LYS A 63 -14.58 -12.51 -24.84
N GLN A 64 -13.25 -12.59 -24.70
CA GLN A 64 -12.59 -13.24 -23.57
C GLN A 64 -12.32 -12.27 -22.41
N ARG A 65 -12.34 -10.96 -22.65
CA ARG A 65 -12.10 -9.87 -21.70
C ARG A 65 -13.25 -8.86 -21.70
N ARG A 66 -14.46 -9.38 -21.48
CA ARG A 66 -15.68 -8.59 -21.61
C ARG A 66 -15.80 -7.53 -20.53
N PHE A 67 -15.53 -7.91 -19.28
CA PHE A 67 -15.68 -7.02 -18.13
C PHE A 67 -14.32 -6.63 -17.57
N GLN A 68 -14.11 -5.36 -17.32
CA GLN A 68 -12.86 -4.82 -16.74
C GLN A 68 -13.16 -3.62 -15.88
N LEU A 69 -12.22 -3.22 -15.03
CA LEU A 69 -12.34 -1.93 -14.35
C LEU A 69 -12.36 -0.80 -15.39
N LYS A 70 -13.14 0.25 -15.13
CA LYS A 70 -13.04 1.49 -15.91
C LYS A 70 -11.61 2.02 -15.84
N LYS A 71 -11.15 2.58 -16.96
CA LYS A 71 -9.77 3.05 -17.13
C LYS A 71 -9.28 3.94 -15.97
N GLY A 72 -10.06 4.97 -15.60
CA GLY A 72 -9.68 5.86 -14.51
C GLY A 72 -9.54 5.17 -13.16
N LEU A 73 -10.44 4.24 -12.82
CA LEU A 73 -10.31 3.45 -11.58
C LEU A 73 -9.10 2.52 -11.64
N TYR A 74 -8.89 1.84 -12.77
CA TYR A 74 -7.72 0.97 -12.97
C TYR A 74 -6.41 1.73 -12.74
N GLU A 75 -6.27 2.91 -13.34
CA GLU A 75 -5.09 3.77 -13.22
C GLU A 75 -4.87 4.24 -11.78
N LYS A 76 -5.92 4.72 -11.09
CA LYS A 76 -5.87 5.10 -9.67
C LYS A 76 -5.35 3.95 -8.78
N ILE A 77 -5.85 2.74 -9.01
CA ILE A 77 -5.45 1.55 -8.25
C ILE A 77 -4.02 1.11 -8.58
N GLU A 78 -3.61 1.19 -9.86
CA GLU A 78 -2.24 0.85 -10.27
C GLU A 78 -1.23 1.78 -9.62
N THR A 79 -1.49 3.08 -9.62
CA THR A 79 -0.68 4.09 -8.93
C THR A 79 -0.57 3.79 -7.43
N LEU A 80 -1.70 3.58 -6.76
CA LEU A 80 -1.74 3.27 -5.33
C LEU A 80 -0.92 2.02 -4.98
N ILE A 81 -1.05 0.94 -5.76
CA ILE A 81 -0.29 -0.29 -5.52
C ILE A 81 1.21 -0.05 -5.69
N ASN A 82 1.62 0.72 -6.70
CA ASN A 82 3.03 1.00 -6.95
C ASN A 82 3.63 1.83 -5.81
N GLU A 83 2.93 2.88 -5.37
CA GLU A 83 3.36 3.70 -4.23
C GLU A 83 3.44 2.86 -2.96
N PHE A 84 2.39 2.09 -2.66
CA PHE A 84 2.34 1.26 -1.47
C PHE A 84 3.42 0.17 -1.47
N GLN A 85 3.67 -0.45 -2.62
CA GLN A 85 4.75 -1.39 -2.80
C GLN A 85 6.12 -0.74 -2.56
N GLY A 86 6.30 0.53 -2.95
CA GLY A 86 7.49 1.33 -2.68
C GLY A 86 7.73 1.53 -1.18
N TYR A 87 6.69 1.86 -0.41
CA TYR A 87 6.78 1.96 1.06
C TYR A 87 7.17 0.64 1.71
N LEU A 88 6.54 -0.48 1.30
CA LEU A 88 6.87 -1.81 1.82
C LEU A 88 8.30 -2.22 1.51
N GLN A 89 8.82 -1.87 0.32
CA GLN A 89 10.20 -2.13 -0.06
C GLN A 89 11.16 -1.35 0.83
N LYS A 90 10.98 -0.03 0.93
CA LYS A 90 11.80 0.83 1.79
C LYS A 90 11.78 0.37 3.25
N ALA A 91 10.59 0.05 3.79
CA ALA A 91 10.45 -0.42 5.16
C ALA A 91 11.19 -1.75 5.37
N SER A 92 11.05 -2.70 4.44
CA SER A 92 11.71 -4.00 4.55
C SER A 92 13.24 -3.92 4.53
N THR A 93 13.81 -2.95 3.81
CA THR A 93 15.27 -2.75 3.76
C THR A 93 15.85 -2.14 5.03
N LEU A 94 15.02 -1.50 5.84
CA LEU A 94 15.45 -0.90 7.11
C LEU A 94 15.53 -1.94 8.24
N VAL A 95 14.81 -3.05 8.14
CA VAL A 95 14.81 -4.11 9.17
C VAL A 95 16.02 -5.04 8.99
N PRO A 96 16.91 -5.15 9.98
CA PRO A 96 18.07 -6.04 9.88
C PRO A 96 17.68 -7.51 9.61
N GLY A 97 18.44 -8.19 8.76
CA GLY A 97 18.25 -9.62 8.48
C GLY A 97 17.09 -9.99 7.55
N TRP A 98 16.26 -9.04 7.14
CA TRP A 98 15.20 -9.30 6.16
C TRP A 98 15.74 -9.35 4.72
N GLN A 99 15.42 -10.45 4.02
CA GLN A 99 15.81 -10.65 2.62
C GLN A 99 14.63 -10.59 1.63
N ARG A 100 13.39 -10.49 2.13
CA ARG A 100 12.18 -10.58 1.31
C ARG A 100 11.16 -9.51 1.69
N CYS A 101 10.77 -8.71 0.72
CA CYS A 101 9.68 -7.75 0.84
C CYS A 101 8.33 -8.41 0.51
N TYR A 102 7.29 -8.10 1.30
CA TYR A 102 5.92 -8.48 0.94
C TYR A 102 5.50 -7.85 -0.40
N GLN A 103 4.89 -8.65 -1.27
CA GLN A 103 4.46 -8.23 -2.61
C GLN A 103 2.93 -8.15 -2.67
N ILE A 104 2.40 -6.97 -2.95
CA ILE A 104 0.95 -6.75 -3.13
C ILE A 104 0.49 -7.38 -4.44
N ASN A 105 1.20 -7.05 -5.54
CA ASN A 105 0.88 -7.49 -6.89
C ASN A 105 2.09 -8.20 -7.53
N PRO A 106 2.44 -9.42 -7.08
CA PRO A 106 3.61 -10.13 -7.58
C PRO A 106 3.50 -10.37 -9.09
N ARG A 107 4.55 -10.01 -9.84
CA ARG A 107 4.65 -10.18 -11.30
C ARG A 107 3.48 -9.59 -12.08
N ASN A 108 2.89 -8.51 -11.57
CA ASN A 108 1.72 -7.86 -12.15
C ASN A 108 0.47 -8.74 -12.29
N MET A 109 0.38 -9.84 -11.53
CA MET A 109 -0.67 -10.85 -11.69
C MET A 109 -2.07 -10.28 -11.43
N LEU A 110 -2.30 -9.61 -10.30
CA LEU A 110 -3.64 -9.19 -9.90
C LEU A 110 -4.16 -8.05 -10.78
N MET A 111 -3.32 -7.07 -11.09
CA MET A 111 -3.70 -5.99 -11.99
C MET A 111 -4.00 -6.52 -13.40
N SER A 112 -3.25 -7.51 -13.90
CA SER A 112 -3.56 -8.13 -15.20
C SER A 112 -4.93 -8.80 -15.24
N LEU A 113 -5.39 -9.35 -14.11
CA LEU A 113 -6.72 -9.99 -13.99
C LEU A 113 -7.86 -8.95 -13.96
N LEU A 114 -7.58 -7.72 -13.52
CA LEU A 114 -8.54 -6.62 -13.50
C LEU A 114 -8.70 -5.92 -14.86
N LYS A 115 -7.76 -6.14 -15.80
CA LYS A 115 -7.83 -5.68 -17.21
C LYS A 115 -8.79 -6.49 -18.08
N GLY A 116 -9.43 -7.52 -17.55
CA GLY A 116 -10.36 -8.31 -18.35
C GLY A 116 -10.75 -9.63 -17.70
N SER A 117 -12.06 -9.84 -17.60
CA SER A 117 -12.69 -11.05 -17.13
C SER A 117 -13.87 -11.40 -18.05
N ARG A 118 -14.25 -12.68 -18.08
CA ARG A 118 -15.38 -13.15 -18.91
C ARG A 118 -16.74 -12.81 -18.31
N ASP A 119 -16.79 -12.68 -16.99
CA ASP A 119 -18.00 -12.46 -16.20
C ASP A 119 -17.71 -11.57 -14.97
N ILE A 120 -18.76 -10.91 -14.48
CA ILE A 120 -18.70 -10.01 -13.32
C ILE A 120 -18.27 -10.73 -12.03
N PRO A 121 -18.77 -11.94 -11.69
CA PRO A 121 -18.31 -12.66 -10.50
C PRO A 121 -16.80 -12.88 -10.47
N THR A 122 -16.18 -13.23 -11.60
CA THR A 122 -14.72 -13.38 -11.71
C THR A 122 -14.00 -12.05 -11.49
N LEU A 123 -14.48 -10.96 -12.08
CA LEU A 123 -13.91 -9.62 -11.86
C LEU A 123 -13.96 -9.23 -10.37
N ASN A 124 -15.11 -9.44 -9.72
CA ASN A 124 -15.30 -9.16 -8.29
C ASN A 124 -14.42 -10.03 -7.40
N ALA A 125 -14.23 -11.31 -7.74
CA ALA A 125 -13.33 -12.19 -7.02
C ALA A 125 -11.86 -11.70 -7.11
N ASN A 126 -11.43 -11.27 -8.30
CA ASN A 126 -10.10 -10.70 -8.51
C ASN A 126 -9.91 -9.39 -7.75
N TRP A 127 -10.93 -8.53 -7.72
CA TRP A 127 -10.94 -7.32 -6.90
C TRP A 127 -10.79 -7.62 -5.41
N LYS A 128 -11.59 -8.56 -4.89
CA LYS A 128 -11.50 -8.98 -3.49
C LYS A 128 -10.13 -9.56 -3.15
N ALA A 129 -9.53 -10.34 -4.04
CA ALA A 129 -8.18 -10.86 -3.84
C ALA A 129 -7.14 -9.73 -3.74
N LEU A 130 -7.29 -8.66 -4.53
CA LEU A 130 -6.46 -7.47 -4.41
C LEU A 130 -6.68 -6.72 -3.08
N GLN A 131 -7.93 -6.54 -2.65
CA GLN A 131 -8.27 -5.93 -1.35
C GLN A 131 -7.61 -6.67 -0.18
N GLU A 132 -7.67 -8.00 -0.18
CA GLU A 132 -7.01 -8.84 0.83
C GLU A 132 -5.48 -8.68 0.82
N LYS A 133 -4.90 -8.50 -0.38
CA LYS A 133 -3.45 -8.29 -0.54
C LYS A 133 -3.01 -6.94 -0.02
N MET A 134 -3.79 -5.88 -0.28
CA MET A 134 -3.55 -4.54 0.27
C MET A 134 -3.66 -4.55 1.80
N THR A 135 -4.74 -5.13 2.34
CA THR A 135 -4.95 -5.28 3.79
C THR A 135 -3.77 -6.00 4.47
N ARG A 136 -3.28 -7.08 3.85
CA ARG A 136 -2.10 -7.79 4.34
C ARG A 136 -0.82 -6.96 4.19
N GLY A 137 -0.69 -6.20 3.11
CA GLY A 137 0.39 -5.23 2.93
C GLY A 137 0.47 -4.28 4.12
N HIS A 138 -0.65 -3.72 4.57
CA HIS A 138 -0.68 -2.80 5.71
C HIS A 138 -0.18 -3.47 6.99
N LYS A 139 -0.60 -4.71 7.24
CA LYS A 139 -0.09 -5.51 8.36
C LYS A 139 1.42 -5.73 8.29
N PHE A 140 1.97 -5.92 7.10
CA PHE A 140 3.42 -6.01 6.92
C PHE A 140 4.12 -4.65 7.15
N MET A 141 3.52 -3.54 6.73
CA MET A 141 4.04 -2.20 7.05
C MET A 141 4.15 -1.99 8.56
N VAL A 142 3.09 -2.31 9.31
CA VAL A 142 3.11 -2.26 10.79
C VAL A 142 4.19 -3.18 11.35
N LYS A 143 4.29 -4.41 10.83
CA LYS A 143 5.29 -5.39 11.27
C LYS A 143 6.72 -4.90 11.06
N TYR A 144 7.04 -4.32 9.90
CA TYR A 144 8.36 -3.76 9.61
C TYR A 144 8.73 -2.66 10.61
N THR A 145 7.80 -1.76 10.91
CA THR A 145 7.99 -0.71 11.90
C THR A 145 8.24 -1.26 13.29
N SER A 146 7.46 -2.27 13.72
CA SER A 146 7.62 -2.88 15.04
C SER A 146 8.95 -3.61 15.19
N GLU A 147 9.39 -4.36 14.17
CA GLU A 147 10.67 -5.10 14.24
C GLU A 147 11.88 -4.16 14.20
N TYR A 148 11.85 -3.11 13.38
CA TYR A 148 12.88 -2.08 13.41
C TYR A 148 13.07 -1.49 14.82
N GLN A 149 11.96 -1.20 15.51
CA GLN A 149 11.98 -0.63 16.86
C GLN A 149 12.48 -1.62 17.91
N ALA A 150 12.21 -2.92 17.75
CA ALA A 150 12.69 -3.97 18.65
C ALA A 150 14.21 -4.19 18.54
N ASP A 151 14.76 -4.09 17.33
CA ASP A 151 16.18 -4.34 17.05
C ASP A 151 17.06 -3.09 17.18
N THR A 152 16.47 -1.89 17.29
CA THR A 152 17.22 -0.66 17.54
C THR A 152 17.56 -0.54 19.03
N PRO A 153 18.84 -0.58 19.45
CA PRO A 153 19.19 -0.37 20.85
C PRO A 153 18.76 1.04 21.26
N VAL A 154 17.88 1.15 22.25
CA VAL A 154 17.63 2.43 22.92
C VAL A 154 18.97 2.91 23.47
N PRO A 155 19.48 4.09 23.11
CA PRO A 155 20.69 4.62 23.73
C PRO A 155 20.41 4.73 25.23
N LEU A 156 21.08 3.92 26.04
CA LEU A 156 21.10 4.11 27.48
C LEU A 156 21.76 5.47 27.72
N LEU A 157 20.95 6.48 28.03
CA LEU A 157 21.46 7.75 28.51
C LEU A 157 22.37 7.48 29.72
N PRO A 158 23.49 8.21 29.87
CA PRO A 158 24.37 8.02 31.01
C PRO A 158 23.56 8.25 32.29
N VAL A 159 23.44 7.19 33.11
CA VAL A 159 22.97 7.32 34.48
C VAL A 159 24.00 8.18 35.19
N SER A 160 23.67 9.45 35.43
CA SER A 160 24.42 10.29 36.36
C SER A 160 24.30 9.67 37.75
N ILE A 161 25.22 8.77 38.08
CA ILE A 161 25.47 8.38 39.46
C ILE A 161 26.12 9.60 40.10
N ALA A 162 25.31 10.46 40.71
CA ALA A 162 25.80 11.39 41.71
C ALA A 162 26.33 10.54 42.87
N LEU A 163 27.62 10.20 42.82
CA LEU A 163 28.39 9.75 43.98
C LEU A 163 28.47 10.96 44.93
N GLY A 164 27.50 11.04 45.83
CA GLY A 164 27.61 11.87 47.03
C GLY A 164 28.76 11.34 47.87
N LEU A 165 29.93 11.97 47.73
CA LEU A 165 31.06 11.81 48.62
C LEU A 165 30.67 12.28 50.03
N HIS A 166 31.14 11.50 50.99
CA HIS A 166 31.08 11.69 52.44
C HIS A 166 31.57 13.06 52.92
#